data_AF-A0A5D4M0M2-F1
#
_entry.id   AF-A0A5D4M0M2-F1
#
_cell.length_a   1.000
_cell.length_b   1.000
_cell.length_c   1.000
_cell.angle_alpha   90.00
_cell.angle_beta   90.00
_cell.angle_gamma   90.00
#
_symmetry.space_group_name_H-M   'P 1'
#
loop_
_entity.id
_entity.type
_entity.pdbx_description
1 polymer ?
#
loop_
_entity_poly.entity_id
_entity_poly.type
_entity_poly.pdbx_seq_one_letter_code
_entity_poly.pdbx_strand_id
1 'polypeptide(L)'
;MDKQMKFRFWVLISIVAISGFSQGMLLPLIAVIFEGDGLSSSHNGLNAAGLYIGILLVSPFMEDPLRKFGYKPIIIGGGLLVILALVLFPLWKSFWFWFALRMLVGIGDHALHFGTQTWITSFSPESKRGRNISLYGLFFGLGFAVGPMMTPLVKVNESLPFIVSSLLCLAAWVLLFILKNEYPEQTMEVSSFRSTMSRFKKATKYGWVAFLPPLGYGFLEASLNGSFPVYGLRNGIDVTSVSILLTSFAIGGIVFQLPLGILSDKYGRRKVLLMILLLGFISFTAAGFLEAYIPALTAVLFIAGMVVGSTFSLGISYMTDLMPRKYLPTGNLLCGVAFSIGSLAGPYTGGIFIELFENISFFMIISFILLFIFLVILFYGKEKGSTQSIHS
;
A
#
# COMPACT_ATOMS: atom_id res chain seq x y z
N MET A 1 -7.83 20.73 -20.86
CA MET A 1 -7.90 20.80 -19.40
C MET A 1 -7.73 22.26 -19.06
N ASP A 2 -8.83 22.86 -18.58
CA ASP A 2 -8.88 24.25 -18.18
C ASP A 2 -7.79 24.57 -17.15
N LYS A 3 -7.31 25.82 -17.09
CA LYS A 3 -6.25 26.28 -16.18
C LYS A 3 -6.64 25.97 -14.72
N GLN A 4 -7.92 26.11 -14.38
CA GLN A 4 -8.44 25.79 -13.05
C GLN A 4 -8.43 24.28 -12.76
N MET A 5 -8.79 23.43 -13.73
CA MET A 5 -8.69 21.98 -13.58
C MET A 5 -7.24 21.52 -13.41
N LYS A 6 -6.30 22.11 -14.16
CA LYS A 6 -4.86 21.81 -14.03
C LYS A 6 -4.34 22.17 -12.64
N PHE A 7 -4.70 23.35 -12.15
CA PHE A 7 -4.32 23.78 -10.80
C PHE A 7 -4.88 22.82 -9.74
N ARG A 8 -6.18 22.50 -9.80
CA ARG A 8 -6.80 21.53 -8.88
C ARG A 8 -6.10 20.18 -8.91
N PHE A 9 -5.85 19.64 -10.10
CA PHE A 9 -5.19 18.35 -10.25
C PHE A 9 -3.84 18.34 -9.52
N TRP A 10 -3.00 19.36 -9.73
CA TRP A 10 -1.70 19.42 -9.08
C TRP A 10 -1.78 19.61 -7.56
N VAL A 11 -2.76 20.39 -7.06
CA VAL A 11 -2.99 20.47 -5.60
C VAL A 11 -3.33 19.09 -5.02
N LEU A 12 -4.23 18.34 -5.65
CA LEU A 12 -4.59 16.98 -5.19
C LEU A 12 -3.39 16.03 -5.27
N ILE A 13 -2.59 16.10 -6.33
CA ILE A 13 -1.37 15.30 -6.48
C ILE A 13 -0.33 15.63 -5.39
N SER A 14 -0.13 16.90 -5.05
CA SER A 14 0.80 17.30 -3.98
C SER A 14 0.37 16.75 -2.62
N ILE A 15 -0.92 16.76 -2.31
CA ILE A 15 -1.45 16.21 -1.05
C ILE A 15 -1.22 14.70 -0.98
N VAL A 16 -1.46 14.00 -2.08
CA VAL A 16 -1.26 12.55 -2.19
C VAL A 16 0.22 12.19 -2.06
N ALA A 17 1.12 12.98 -2.64
CA ALA A 17 2.56 12.80 -2.49
C ALA A 17 2.99 12.93 -1.02
N ILE A 18 2.45 13.94 -0.32
CA ILE A 18 2.78 14.19 1.09
C ILE A 18 2.12 13.15 2.01
N SER A 19 0.94 12.63 1.66
CA SER A 19 0.35 11.45 2.33
C SER A 19 1.26 10.24 2.21
N GLY A 20 1.73 9.95 0.98
CA GLY A 20 2.67 8.87 0.72
C GLY A 20 3.96 9.02 1.54
N PHE A 21 4.52 10.23 1.60
CA PHE A 21 5.69 10.54 2.44
C PHE A 21 5.44 10.25 3.92
N SER A 22 4.31 10.71 4.46
CA SER A 22 3.94 10.45 5.86
C SER A 22 3.79 8.96 6.14
N GLN A 23 3.17 8.20 5.25
CA GLN A 23 3.01 6.76 5.40
C GLN A 23 4.34 5.99 5.33
N GLY A 24 5.14 6.27 4.29
CA GLY A 24 6.44 5.64 4.10
C GLY A 24 7.40 5.95 5.24
N MET A 25 7.26 7.11 5.88
CA MET A 25 7.98 7.43 7.12
C MET A 25 7.44 6.64 8.31
N LEU A 26 6.13 6.73 8.59
CA LEU A 26 5.56 6.23 9.84
C LEU A 26 5.74 4.73 10.05
N LEU A 27 5.68 3.94 8.98
CA LEU A 27 5.81 2.48 9.07
C LEU A 27 7.15 2.05 9.69
N PRO A 28 8.32 2.37 9.08
CA PRO A 28 9.61 2.01 9.67
C PRO A 28 9.97 2.83 10.90
N LEU A 29 9.51 4.08 10.99
CA LEU A 29 9.83 4.95 12.11
C LEU A 29 9.35 4.39 13.45
N ILE A 30 8.06 4.04 13.53
CA ILE A 30 7.49 3.49 14.77
C ILE A 30 8.17 2.16 15.09
N ALA A 31 8.48 1.36 14.08
CA ALA A 31 9.14 0.09 14.27
C ALA A 31 10.53 0.23 14.89
N VAL A 32 11.33 1.19 14.40
CA VAL A 32 12.65 1.51 14.95
C VAL A 32 12.56 2.03 16.38
N ILE A 33 11.60 2.90 16.68
CA ILE A 33 11.43 3.47 18.03
C ILE A 33 11.08 2.38 19.04
N PHE A 34 10.06 1.58 18.76
CA PHE A 34 9.61 0.51 19.67
C PHE A 34 10.64 -0.60 19.86
N GLU A 35 11.46 -0.89 18.84
CA GLU A 35 12.58 -1.80 19.01
C GLU A 35 13.63 -1.22 19.97
N GLY A 36 13.92 0.09 19.89
CA GLY A 36 14.79 0.78 20.84
C GLY A 36 14.26 0.79 22.27
N ASP A 37 12.95 0.71 22.46
CA ASP A 37 12.30 0.60 23.77
C ASP A 37 12.19 -0.84 24.31
N GLY A 38 12.65 -1.83 23.55
CA GLY A 38 12.60 -3.24 23.93
C GLY A 38 11.20 -3.87 23.85
N LEU A 39 10.27 -3.32 23.06
CA LEU A 39 9.01 -4.01 22.80
C LEU A 39 9.23 -5.27 21.97
N SER A 40 8.36 -6.26 22.18
CA SER A 40 8.42 -7.50 21.40
C SER A 40 8.08 -7.25 19.92
N SER A 41 8.62 -8.08 19.02
CA SER A 41 8.40 -7.91 17.57
C SER A 41 6.95 -8.12 17.17
N SER A 42 6.21 -8.99 17.86
CA SER A 42 4.78 -9.19 17.64
C SER A 42 3.94 -7.98 18.04
N HIS A 43 4.29 -7.27 19.13
CA HIS A 43 3.67 -5.98 19.47
C HIS A 43 3.94 -4.94 18.39
N ASN A 44 5.18 -4.85 17.92
CA ASN A 44 5.56 -3.94 16.84
C ASN A 44 4.76 -4.22 15.55
N GLY A 45 4.67 -5.49 15.18
CA GLY A 45 3.82 -5.98 14.08
C GLY A 45 2.33 -5.63 14.26
N LEU A 46 1.78 -5.81 15.46
CA LEU A 46 0.41 -5.42 15.77
C LEU A 46 0.21 -3.91 15.61
N ASN A 47 1.18 -3.08 16.04
CA ASN A 47 1.10 -1.64 15.85
C ASN A 47 1.09 -1.25 14.36
N ALA A 48 2.00 -1.82 13.56
CA ALA A 48 2.03 -1.59 12.13
C ALA A 48 0.69 -1.98 11.44
N ALA A 49 0.07 -3.08 11.87
CA ALA A 49 -1.24 -3.52 11.39
C ALA A 49 -2.38 -2.53 11.72
N GLY A 50 -2.24 -1.72 12.78
CA GLY A 50 -3.24 -0.74 13.23
C GLY A 50 -3.68 0.25 12.14
N LEU A 51 -2.78 0.64 11.23
CA LEU A 51 -3.12 1.48 10.07
C LEU A 51 -4.18 0.80 9.19
N TYR A 52 -3.97 -0.47 8.84
CA TYR A 52 -4.87 -1.21 7.97
C TYR A 52 -6.19 -1.56 8.66
N ILE A 53 -6.18 -1.74 9.99
CA ILE A 53 -7.42 -1.85 10.79
C ILE A 53 -8.24 -0.56 10.63
N GLY A 54 -7.62 0.60 10.81
CA GLY A 54 -8.29 1.90 10.64
C GLY A 54 -8.89 2.08 9.23
N ILE A 55 -8.12 1.72 8.19
CA ILE A 55 -8.58 1.74 6.79
C ILE A 55 -9.83 0.88 6.62
N LEU A 56 -9.76 -0.40 7.01
CA LEU A 56 -10.86 -1.36 6.83
C LEU A 56 -12.12 -0.96 7.60
N LEU A 57 -11.96 -0.39 8.80
CA LEU A 57 -13.08 0.08 9.62
C LEU A 57 -13.83 1.23 8.95
N VAL A 58 -13.14 2.17 8.31
CA VAL A 58 -13.80 3.34 7.70
C VAL A 58 -14.28 3.08 6.27
N SER A 59 -13.65 2.17 5.51
CA SER A 59 -13.93 1.98 4.07
C SER A 59 -15.41 1.84 3.70
N PRO A 60 -16.25 1.04 4.39
CA PRO A 60 -17.66 0.89 4.04
C PRO A 60 -18.51 2.16 4.24
N PHE A 61 -18.02 3.10 5.03
CA PHE A 61 -18.78 4.28 5.47
C PHE A 61 -18.41 5.56 4.72
N MET A 62 -17.62 5.47 3.65
CA MET A 62 -17.06 6.66 3.00
C MET A 62 -17.92 7.26 1.90
N GLU A 63 -18.82 6.48 1.32
CA GLU A 63 -19.68 6.92 0.22
C GLU A 63 -20.71 7.96 0.68
N ASP A 64 -21.41 7.71 1.80
CA ASP A 64 -22.47 8.60 2.28
C ASP A 64 -21.97 9.99 2.71
N PRO A 65 -20.87 10.11 3.51
CA PRO A 65 -20.29 11.40 3.84
C PRO A 65 -19.79 12.15 2.60
N LEU A 66 -19.17 11.45 1.64
CA LEU A 66 -18.68 12.07 0.41
C LEU A 66 -19.82 12.66 -0.42
N ARG A 67 -20.95 11.96 -0.53
CA ARG A 67 -22.15 12.46 -1.22
C ARG A 67 -22.77 13.65 -0.49
N LYS A 68 -22.86 13.58 0.83
CA LYS A 68 -23.51 14.62 1.65
C LYS A 68 -22.70 15.91 1.72
N PHE A 69 -21.38 15.80 1.91
CA PHE A 69 -20.51 16.95 2.16
C PHE A 69 -19.67 17.36 0.95
N GLY A 70 -19.52 16.50 -0.05
CA GLY A 70 -18.66 16.74 -1.21
C GLY A 70 -17.20 16.33 -0.98
N TYR A 71 -16.37 16.49 -2.02
CA TYR A 71 -14.98 16.03 -1.99
C TYR A 71 -14.11 16.77 -0.97
N LYS A 72 -14.22 18.11 -0.93
CA LYS A 72 -13.30 18.95 -0.13
C LYS A 72 -13.41 18.66 1.37
N PRO A 73 -14.59 18.61 2.01
CA PRO A 73 -14.68 18.33 3.46
C PRO A 73 -14.15 16.96 3.86
N ILE A 74 -14.34 15.92 3.04
CA ILE A 74 -13.81 14.58 3.33
C ILE A 74 -12.29 14.57 3.30
N ILE A 75 -11.69 15.20 2.30
CA ILE A 75 -10.23 15.29 2.19
C ILE A 75 -9.67 16.14 3.34
N ILE A 76 -10.31 17.26 3.66
CA ILE A 76 -9.92 18.14 4.77
C ILE A 76 -10.00 17.40 6.11
N GLY A 77 -11.11 16.73 6.40
CA GLY A 77 -11.30 15.96 7.63
C GLY A 77 -10.30 14.82 7.76
N GLY A 78 -10.06 14.09 6.67
CA GLY A 78 -9.06 13.02 6.62
C GLY A 78 -7.65 13.53 6.89
N GLY A 79 -7.24 14.59 6.18
CA GLY A 79 -5.92 15.21 6.40
C GLY A 79 -5.76 15.80 7.80
N LEU A 80 -6.80 16.38 8.38
CA LEU A 80 -6.77 16.90 9.75
C LEU A 80 -6.56 15.77 10.76
N LEU A 81 -7.23 14.63 10.60
CA LEU A 81 -7.02 13.46 11.46
C LEU A 81 -5.59 12.95 11.39
N VAL A 82 -4.99 12.89 10.20
CA VAL A 82 -3.58 12.50 10.03
C VAL A 82 -2.65 13.50 10.72
N ILE A 83 -2.84 14.80 10.51
CA ILE A 83 -2.03 15.86 11.15
C ILE A 83 -2.15 15.80 12.68
N LEU A 84 -3.37 15.67 13.20
CA LEU A 84 -3.61 15.53 14.64
C LEU A 84 -2.87 14.31 15.18
N ALA A 85 -2.98 13.15 14.53
CA ALA A 85 -2.27 11.96 14.97
C ALA A 85 -0.74 12.16 14.96
N LEU A 86 -0.19 12.78 13.91
CA LEU A 86 1.24 13.13 13.82
C LEU A 86 1.71 14.03 14.97
N VAL A 87 0.93 15.05 15.32
CA VAL A 87 1.25 15.96 16.44
C VAL A 87 1.12 15.26 17.80
N LEU A 88 0.21 14.30 17.92
CA LEU A 88 -0.04 13.59 19.18
C LEU A 88 0.98 12.48 19.48
N PHE A 89 1.60 11.85 18.48
CA PHE A 89 2.62 10.80 18.69
C PHE A 89 3.71 11.18 19.71
N PRO A 90 4.39 12.34 19.59
CA PRO A 90 5.45 12.72 20.51
C PRO A 90 4.96 13.12 21.93
N LEU A 91 3.66 13.30 22.15
CA LEU A 91 3.15 13.79 23.44
C LEU A 91 3.08 12.72 24.52
N TRP A 92 2.73 11.49 24.14
CA TRP A 92 2.61 10.40 25.10
C TRP A 92 3.06 9.09 24.48
N LYS A 93 4.21 8.58 24.93
CA LYS A 93 4.78 7.33 24.45
C LYS A 93 4.16 6.15 25.19
N SER A 94 3.16 5.53 24.57
CA SER A 94 2.46 4.35 25.09
C SER A 94 1.98 3.49 23.93
N PHE A 95 2.16 2.17 24.04
CA PHE A 95 1.80 1.23 22.98
C PHE A 95 0.37 1.40 22.49
N TRP A 96 -0.61 1.37 23.41
CA TRP A 96 -2.03 1.45 23.06
C TRP A 96 -2.44 2.84 22.55
N PHE A 97 -1.80 3.89 23.07
CA PHE A 97 -2.01 5.24 22.56
C PHE A 97 -1.52 5.36 21.11
N TRP A 98 -0.30 4.91 20.83
CA TRP A 98 0.28 4.92 19.47
C TRP A 98 -0.49 4.00 18.52
N PHE A 99 -0.99 2.86 19.01
CA PHE A 99 -1.88 1.98 18.25
C PHE A 99 -3.16 2.69 17.84
N ALA A 100 -3.82 3.40 18.77
CA ALA A 100 -5.01 4.19 18.48
C ALA A 100 -4.71 5.33 17.49
N LEU A 101 -3.58 6.05 17.66
CA LEU A 101 -3.14 7.05 16.70
C LEU A 101 -2.87 6.44 15.31
N ARG A 102 -2.33 5.22 15.25
CA ARG A 102 -2.11 4.51 13.98
C ARG A 102 -3.43 4.20 13.28
N MET A 103 -4.45 3.77 14.01
CA MET A 103 -5.80 3.59 13.47
C MET A 103 -6.38 4.91 12.98
N LEU A 104 -6.21 6.02 13.72
CA LEU A 104 -6.66 7.35 13.29
C LEU A 104 -5.96 7.80 12.00
N VAL A 105 -4.65 7.53 11.86
CA VAL A 105 -3.93 7.77 10.61
C VAL A 105 -4.57 6.94 9.48
N GLY A 106 -4.83 5.64 9.70
CA GLY A 106 -5.49 4.79 8.70
C GLY A 106 -6.87 5.31 8.27
N ILE A 107 -7.68 5.75 9.22
CA ILE A 107 -9.00 6.34 8.96
C ILE A 107 -8.87 7.63 8.14
N GLY A 108 -8.01 8.55 8.59
CA GLY A 108 -7.82 9.85 7.95
C GLY A 108 -7.23 9.73 6.55
N ASP A 109 -6.25 8.84 6.40
CA ASP A 109 -5.60 8.56 5.13
C ASP A 109 -6.57 7.92 4.13
N HIS A 110 -7.38 6.93 4.55
CA HIS A 110 -8.40 6.36 3.67
C HIS A 110 -9.43 7.42 3.22
N ALA A 111 -9.89 8.29 4.12
CA ALA A 111 -10.80 9.38 3.75
C ALA A 111 -10.16 10.33 2.74
N LEU A 112 -8.89 10.71 2.95
CA LEU A 112 -8.12 11.55 2.04
C LEU A 112 -7.97 10.90 0.66
N HIS A 113 -7.51 9.65 0.60
CA HIS A 113 -7.30 8.93 -0.65
C HIS A 113 -8.61 8.63 -1.39
N PHE A 114 -9.66 8.23 -0.67
CA PHE A 114 -10.99 8.02 -1.26
C PHE A 114 -11.53 9.31 -1.88
N GLY A 115 -11.46 10.44 -1.16
CA GLY A 115 -11.92 11.73 -1.65
C GLY A 115 -11.10 12.25 -2.82
N THR A 116 -9.76 12.24 -2.71
CA THR A 116 -8.86 12.74 -3.77
C THR A 116 -8.95 11.90 -5.04
N GLN A 117 -8.92 10.56 -4.92
CA GLN A 117 -9.00 9.66 -6.08
C GLN A 117 -10.35 9.81 -6.79
N THR A 118 -11.46 9.85 -6.05
CA THR A 118 -12.79 10.02 -6.63
C THR A 118 -12.97 11.40 -7.26
N TRP A 119 -12.36 12.45 -6.70
CA TRP A 119 -12.41 13.78 -7.31
C TRP A 119 -11.60 13.82 -8.61
N ILE A 120 -10.39 13.24 -8.62
CA ILE A 120 -9.56 13.15 -9.84
C ILE A 120 -10.30 12.40 -10.93
N THR A 121 -10.93 11.26 -10.63
CA THR A 121 -11.64 10.46 -11.64
C THR A 121 -12.88 11.15 -12.18
N SER A 122 -13.59 11.93 -11.37
CA SER A 122 -14.84 12.58 -11.76
C SER A 122 -14.65 13.68 -12.80
N PHE A 123 -13.66 14.57 -12.62
CA PHE A 123 -13.39 15.63 -13.61
C PHE A 123 -12.46 15.18 -14.75
N SER A 124 -11.89 13.97 -14.68
CA SER A 124 -10.99 13.46 -15.72
C SER A 124 -11.76 12.94 -16.94
N PRO A 125 -11.47 13.45 -18.16
CA PRO A 125 -11.99 12.88 -19.39
C PRO A 125 -11.63 11.40 -19.52
N GLU A 126 -12.51 10.58 -20.12
CA GLU A 126 -12.31 9.13 -20.25
C GLU A 126 -10.95 8.77 -20.86
N SER A 127 -10.52 9.50 -21.90
CA SER A 127 -9.23 9.29 -22.57
C SER A 127 -7.99 9.63 -21.71
N LYS A 128 -8.16 10.36 -20.61
CA LYS A 128 -7.05 10.81 -19.73
C LYS A 128 -7.16 10.27 -18.30
N ARG A 129 -8.29 9.65 -17.93
CA ARG A 129 -8.54 9.13 -16.58
C ARG A 129 -7.45 8.15 -16.14
N GLY A 130 -7.08 7.20 -17.00
CA GLY A 130 -5.98 6.26 -16.73
C GLY A 130 -4.66 6.98 -16.40
N ARG A 131 -4.25 7.91 -17.27
CA ARG A 131 -3.02 8.72 -17.06
C ARG A 131 -3.04 9.49 -15.74
N ASN A 132 -4.17 10.11 -15.41
CA ASN A 132 -4.28 10.92 -14.20
C ASN A 132 -4.20 10.05 -12.92
N ILE A 133 -4.76 8.83 -12.96
CA ILE A 133 -4.64 7.87 -11.87
C ILE A 133 -3.23 7.26 -11.79
N SER A 134 -2.56 7.07 -12.92
CA SER A 134 -1.15 6.67 -12.92
C SER A 134 -0.25 7.74 -12.30
N LEU A 135 -0.48 9.03 -12.58
CA LEU A 135 0.24 10.13 -11.95
C LEU A 135 -0.03 10.19 -10.44
N TYR A 136 -1.27 9.98 -10.01
CA TYR A 136 -1.61 9.87 -8.60
C TYR A 136 -0.79 8.78 -7.90
N GLY A 137 -0.76 7.56 -8.45
CA GLY A 137 0.01 6.45 -7.88
C GLY A 137 1.52 6.70 -7.88
N LEU A 138 2.04 7.31 -8.95
CA LEU A 138 3.46 7.67 -9.06
C LEU A 138 3.89 8.64 -7.96
N PHE A 139 3.15 9.73 -7.76
CA PHE A 139 3.48 10.74 -6.76
C PHE A 139 3.31 10.24 -5.33
N PHE A 140 2.27 9.42 -5.07
CA PHE A 140 2.16 8.68 -3.81
C PHE A 140 3.40 7.82 -3.57
N GLY A 141 3.78 6.99 -4.55
CA GLY A 141 4.94 6.11 -4.46
C GLY A 141 6.25 6.86 -4.25
N LEU A 142 6.46 7.98 -4.93
CA LEU A 142 7.64 8.84 -4.73
C LEU A 142 7.72 9.38 -3.31
N GLY A 143 6.59 9.86 -2.77
CA GLY A 143 6.51 10.26 -1.37
C GLY A 143 6.86 9.10 -0.44
N PHE A 144 6.21 7.95 -0.65
CA PHE A 144 6.44 6.73 0.13
C PHE A 144 7.90 6.27 0.11
N ALA A 145 8.56 6.33 -1.05
CA ALA A 145 9.97 5.96 -1.19
C ALA A 145 10.92 6.89 -0.42
N VAL A 146 10.59 8.18 -0.32
CA VAL A 146 11.38 9.18 0.41
C VAL A 146 11.12 9.12 1.92
N GLY A 147 9.92 8.72 2.35
CA GLY A 147 9.52 8.67 3.75
C GLY A 147 10.53 8.00 4.70
N PRO A 148 11.04 6.78 4.41
CA PRO A 148 12.02 6.10 5.27
C PRO A 148 13.29 6.91 5.55
N MET A 149 13.69 7.83 4.66
CA MET A 149 14.86 8.70 4.85
C MET A 149 14.71 9.67 6.03
N MET A 150 13.51 9.82 6.58
CA MET A 150 13.27 10.58 7.80
C MET A 150 13.58 9.80 9.08
N THR A 151 13.58 8.48 9.02
CA THR A 151 13.80 7.60 10.18
C THR A 151 15.11 7.91 10.93
N PRO A 152 16.25 8.18 10.28
CA PRO A 152 17.50 8.47 10.99
C PRO A 152 17.47 9.71 11.89
N LEU A 153 16.50 10.63 11.70
CA LEU A 153 16.36 11.79 12.59
C LEU A 153 16.01 11.42 14.04
N VAL A 154 15.53 10.20 14.31
CA VAL A 154 15.34 9.72 15.69
C VAL A 154 16.63 9.74 16.50
N LYS A 155 17.80 9.64 15.84
CA LYS A 155 19.12 9.76 16.48
C LYS A 155 19.40 11.18 17.01
N VAL A 156 18.75 12.19 16.43
CA VAL A 156 18.84 13.59 16.87
C VAL A 156 17.79 13.87 17.94
N ASN A 157 16.53 13.56 17.63
CA ASN A 157 15.42 13.63 18.57
C ASN A 157 14.24 12.82 18.02
N GLU A 158 13.68 11.94 18.85
CA GLU A 158 12.59 11.03 18.50
C GLU A 158 11.34 11.74 17.95
N SER A 159 11.09 12.99 18.36
CA SER A 159 9.93 13.78 17.92
C SER A 159 10.11 14.45 16.55
N LEU A 160 11.36 14.62 16.07
CA LEU A 160 11.64 15.39 14.85
C LEU A 160 10.96 14.85 13.59
N PRO A 161 10.96 13.53 13.29
CA PRO A 161 10.26 12.99 12.13
C PRO A 161 8.76 13.35 12.14
N PHE A 162 8.11 13.25 13.30
CA PHE A 162 6.69 13.57 13.46
C PHE A 162 6.41 15.07 13.26
N ILE A 163 7.27 15.94 13.79
CA ILE A 163 7.16 17.40 13.61
C ILE A 163 7.35 17.78 12.14
N VAL A 164 8.41 17.29 11.48
CA VAL A 164 8.67 17.58 10.06
C VAL A 164 7.52 17.11 9.19
N SER A 165 7.03 15.89 9.41
CA SER A 165 5.91 15.33 8.64
C SER A 165 4.60 16.10 8.88
N SER A 166 4.28 16.44 10.13
CA SER A 166 3.08 17.24 10.43
C SER A 166 3.11 18.63 9.80
N LEU A 167 4.27 19.30 9.77
CA LEU A 167 4.45 20.59 9.10
C LEU A 167 4.29 20.48 7.57
N LEU A 168 4.86 19.44 6.95
CA LEU A 168 4.69 19.18 5.51
C LEU A 168 3.23 18.86 5.16
N CYS A 169 2.58 18.00 5.95
CA CYS A 169 1.16 17.70 5.82
C CYS A 169 0.31 18.97 5.96
N LEU A 170 0.58 19.81 6.97
CA LEU A 170 -0.13 21.06 7.18
C LEU A 170 0.05 22.03 6.00
N ALA A 171 1.26 22.17 5.47
CA ALA A 171 1.53 23.01 4.30
C ALA A 171 0.74 22.55 3.06
N ALA A 172 0.71 21.23 2.79
CA ALA A 172 -0.09 20.65 1.70
C ALA A 172 -1.59 20.86 1.92
N TRP A 173 -2.03 20.67 3.15
CA TRP A 173 -3.42 20.72 3.55
C TRP A 173 -3.99 22.15 3.44
N VAL A 174 -3.20 23.18 3.73
CA VAL A 174 -3.60 24.59 3.53
C VAL A 174 -3.96 24.88 2.06
N LEU A 175 -3.30 24.23 1.09
CA LEU A 175 -3.61 24.41 -0.34
C LEU A 175 -5.04 23.95 -0.70
N LEU A 176 -5.67 23.06 0.07
CA LEU A 176 -7.06 22.64 -0.15
C LEU A 176 -8.07 23.75 0.06
N PHE A 177 -7.77 24.73 0.92
CA PHE A 177 -8.72 25.81 1.21
C PHE A 177 -8.97 26.69 -0.01
N ILE A 178 -8.01 26.75 -0.93
CA ILE A 178 -8.08 27.48 -2.20
C ILE A 178 -9.08 26.82 -3.17
N LEU A 179 -9.29 25.51 -3.05
CA LEU A 179 -10.19 24.77 -3.95
C LEU A 179 -11.66 25.01 -3.58
N LYS A 180 -12.53 25.14 -4.58
CA LYS A 180 -13.98 25.11 -4.38
C LYS A 180 -14.44 23.67 -4.17
N ASN A 181 -15.39 23.47 -3.25
CA ASN A 181 -15.99 22.16 -3.02
C ASN A 181 -16.85 21.75 -4.23
N GLU A 182 -16.87 20.45 -4.50
CA GLU A 182 -17.70 19.83 -5.54
C GLU A 182 -18.32 18.55 -5.00
N TYR A 183 -19.40 18.10 -5.64
CA TYR A 183 -20.17 16.94 -5.22
C TYR A 183 -20.15 15.87 -6.32
N PRO A 184 -20.10 14.58 -5.94
CA PRO A 184 -20.25 13.50 -6.92
C PRO A 184 -21.64 13.53 -7.58
N GLU A 185 -21.71 13.18 -8.86
CA GLU A 185 -22.98 13.01 -9.59
C GLU A 185 -23.83 11.91 -8.93
N GLN A 186 -25.11 12.18 -8.72
CA GLN A 186 -26.05 11.23 -8.11
C GLN A 186 -26.46 10.15 -9.13
N THR A 187 -25.73 9.05 -9.18
CA THR A 187 -26.22 7.83 -9.84
C THR A 187 -26.82 6.91 -8.78
N MET A 188 -28.15 6.75 -8.82
CA MET A 188 -28.89 5.82 -7.97
C MET A 188 -28.66 4.38 -8.42
N GLU A 189 -28.06 3.56 -7.56
CA GLU A 189 -28.44 2.15 -7.40
C GLU A 189 -28.22 1.73 -5.94
N VAL A 190 -29.29 1.73 -5.13
CA VAL A 190 -29.26 1.05 -3.82
C VAL A 190 -29.28 -0.45 -4.09
N SER A 191 -28.09 -1.05 -4.17
CA SER A 191 -28.01 -2.51 -4.24
C SER A 191 -28.42 -3.15 -2.92
N SER A 192 -29.41 -4.04 -2.94
CA SER A 192 -29.78 -4.84 -1.76
C SER A 192 -28.57 -5.66 -1.28
N PHE A 193 -28.35 -5.77 0.04
CA PHE A 193 -27.28 -6.55 0.67
C PHE A 193 -27.16 -7.98 0.10
N ARG A 194 -28.30 -8.64 -0.18
CA ARG A 194 -28.34 -9.98 -0.78
C ARG A 194 -27.75 -10.01 -2.20
N SER A 195 -27.97 -8.94 -2.97
CA SER A 195 -27.42 -8.78 -4.33
C SER A 195 -25.91 -8.56 -4.31
N THR A 196 -25.40 -7.86 -3.28
CA THR A 196 -23.98 -7.62 -3.07
C THR A 196 -23.26 -8.90 -2.68
N MET A 197 -23.80 -9.65 -1.72
CA MET A 197 -23.24 -10.95 -1.31
C MET A 197 -23.21 -11.95 -2.48
N SER A 198 -24.26 -11.98 -3.31
CA SER A 198 -24.28 -12.81 -4.53
C SER A 198 -23.20 -12.41 -5.53
N ARG A 199 -22.98 -11.11 -5.74
CA ARG A 199 -21.92 -10.59 -6.60
C ARG A 199 -20.54 -10.96 -6.09
N PHE A 200 -20.29 -10.85 -4.79
CA PHE A 200 -19.01 -11.22 -4.17
C PHE A 200 -18.73 -12.72 -4.36
N LYS A 201 -19.70 -13.59 -4.04
CA LYS A 201 -19.57 -15.04 -4.25
C LYS A 201 -19.24 -15.40 -5.69
N LYS A 202 -19.88 -14.74 -6.66
CA LYS A 202 -19.61 -14.97 -8.09
C LYS A 202 -18.24 -14.43 -8.48
N ALA A 203 -17.88 -13.21 -8.10
CA ALA A 203 -16.57 -12.63 -8.37
C ALA A 203 -15.42 -13.50 -7.84
N THR A 204 -15.53 -14.00 -6.60
CA THR A 204 -14.59 -14.96 -6.03
C THR A 204 -14.53 -16.26 -6.81
N LYS A 205 -15.67 -16.83 -7.21
CA LYS A 205 -15.68 -18.04 -8.04
C LYS A 205 -14.92 -17.86 -9.36
N TYR A 206 -15.01 -16.70 -10.00
CA TYR A 206 -14.33 -16.43 -11.27
C TYR A 206 -12.83 -16.11 -11.10
N GLY A 207 -12.47 -15.36 -10.06
CA GLY A 207 -11.16 -14.69 -9.98
C GLY A 207 -10.36 -14.90 -8.71
N TRP A 208 -10.69 -15.88 -7.85
CA TRP A 208 -10.01 -16.05 -6.54
C TRP A 208 -8.47 -16.10 -6.66
N VAL A 209 -7.93 -16.77 -7.68
CA VAL A 209 -6.48 -16.86 -7.93
C VAL A 209 -5.87 -15.48 -8.21
N ALA A 210 -6.61 -14.58 -8.85
CA ALA A 210 -6.15 -13.22 -9.16
C ALA A 210 -6.21 -12.26 -7.97
N PHE A 211 -6.80 -12.68 -6.83
CA PHE A 211 -6.73 -11.92 -5.58
C PHE A 211 -5.49 -12.25 -4.75
N LEU A 212 -4.79 -13.36 -5.06
CA LEU A 212 -3.57 -13.75 -4.35
C LEU A 212 -2.39 -12.78 -4.58
N PRO A 213 -2.12 -12.25 -5.79
CA PRO A 213 -1.03 -11.28 -5.96
C PRO A 213 -1.24 -9.97 -5.19
N PRO A 214 -2.44 -9.33 -5.19
CA PRO A 214 -2.70 -8.19 -4.31
C PRO A 214 -2.49 -8.53 -2.83
N LEU A 215 -2.94 -9.70 -2.36
CA LEU A 215 -2.71 -10.16 -1.00
C LEU A 215 -1.22 -10.34 -0.68
N GLY A 216 -0.48 -11.05 -1.54
CA GLY A 216 0.95 -11.28 -1.37
C GLY A 216 1.76 -9.98 -1.39
N TYR A 217 1.37 -9.03 -2.25
CA TYR A 217 2.00 -7.72 -2.27
C TYR A 217 1.72 -6.92 -1.01
N GLY A 218 0.47 -6.92 -0.50
CA GLY A 218 0.12 -6.28 0.76
C GLY A 218 0.88 -6.89 1.95
N PHE A 219 0.97 -8.22 1.99
CA PHE A 219 1.79 -8.94 2.97
C PHE A 219 3.25 -8.49 2.90
N LEU A 220 3.85 -8.56 1.71
CA LEU A 220 5.25 -8.20 1.47
C LEU A 220 5.54 -6.75 1.87
N GLU A 221 4.76 -5.80 1.35
CA GLU A 221 5.00 -4.37 1.52
C GLU A 221 4.84 -3.95 2.98
N ALA A 222 3.78 -4.40 3.66
CA ALA A 222 3.57 -4.10 5.07
C ALA A 222 4.62 -4.79 5.96
N SER A 223 4.99 -6.05 5.68
CA SER A 223 6.00 -6.76 6.47
C SER A 223 7.39 -6.13 6.29
N LEU A 224 7.74 -5.74 5.07
CA LEU A 224 9.01 -5.07 4.79
C LEU A 224 9.07 -3.70 5.45
N ASN A 225 7.98 -2.94 5.55
CA ASN A 225 8.03 -1.64 6.21
C ASN A 225 7.77 -1.69 7.74
N GLY A 226 7.10 -2.72 8.25
CA GLY A 226 6.69 -2.83 9.66
C GLY A 226 7.48 -3.84 10.51
N SER A 227 8.04 -4.88 9.91
CA SER A 227 8.77 -5.95 10.64
C SER A 227 10.25 -6.01 10.30
N PHE A 228 10.65 -5.74 9.06
CA PHE A 228 12.07 -5.73 8.69
C PHE A 228 12.92 -4.74 9.50
N PRO A 229 12.46 -3.51 9.85
CA PRO A 229 13.27 -2.62 10.68
C PRO A 229 13.64 -3.24 12.03
N VAL A 230 12.71 -3.98 12.65
CA VAL A 230 12.94 -4.73 13.89
C VAL A 230 14.00 -5.80 13.68
N TYR A 231 13.83 -6.63 12.66
CA TYR A 231 14.79 -7.69 12.32
C TYR A 231 16.19 -7.13 12.03
N GLY A 232 16.27 -6.07 11.22
CA GLY A 232 17.52 -5.44 10.82
C GLY A 232 18.29 -4.89 12.02
N LEU A 233 17.60 -4.17 12.92
CA LEU A 233 18.23 -3.62 14.12
C LEU A 233 18.78 -4.71 15.06
N ARG A 234 18.06 -5.82 15.24
CA ARG A 234 18.54 -6.97 16.03
C ARG A 234 19.77 -7.64 15.44
N ASN A 235 19.88 -7.63 14.12
CA ASN A 235 21.05 -8.14 13.39
C ASN A 235 22.17 -7.10 13.22
N GLY A 236 22.09 -5.97 13.93
CA GLY A 236 23.12 -4.93 13.92
C GLY A 236 23.13 -4.02 12.69
N ILE A 237 22.10 -4.08 11.84
CA ILE A 237 21.93 -3.13 10.73
C ILE A 237 21.51 -1.79 11.34
N ASP A 238 22.28 -0.73 11.08
CA ASP A 238 21.97 0.58 11.62
C ASP A 238 20.73 1.21 10.96
N VAL A 239 20.06 2.12 11.68
CA VAL A 239 18.83 2.81 11.24
C VAL A 239 18.97 3.47 9.85
N THR A 240 20.15 4.02 9.53
CA THR A 240 20.38 4.69 8.24
C THR A 240 20.39 3.66 7.13
N SER A 241 21.08 2.53 7.32
CA SER A 241 21.08 1.42 6.37
C SER A 241 19.69 0.84 6.17
N VAL A 242 18.92 0.60 7.25
CA VAL A 242 17.51 0.15 7.14
C VAL A 242 16.70 1.10 6.25
N SER A 243 16.85 2.41 6.45
CA SER A 243 16.15 3.42 5.66
C SER A 243 16.53 3.34 4.18
N ILE A 244 17.83 3.22 3.87
CA ILE A 244 18.33 3.10 2.50
C ILE A 244 17.77 1.84 1.83
N LEU A 245 17.77 0.70 2.53
CA LEU A 245 17.26 -0.58 2.04
C LEU A 245 15.78 -0.49 1.64
N LEU A 246 14.94 0.13 2.48
CA LEU A 246 13.52 0.33 2.20
C LEU A 246 13.29 1.28 1.03
N THR A 247 14.01 2.40 1.00
CA THR A 247 13.95 3.36 -0.10
C THR A 247 14.40 2.72 -1.42
N SER A 248 15.46 1.91 -1.43
CA SER A 248 15.93 1.19 -2.61
C SER A 248 14.88 0.23 -3.16
N PHE A 249 14.21 -0.54 -2.30
CA PHE A 249 13.09 -1.39 -2.73
C PHE A 249 11.97 -0.57 -3.37
N ALA A 250 11.55 0.53 -2.73
CA ALA A 250 10.48 1.38 -3.22
C ALA A 250 10.82 2.04 -4.58
N ILE A 251 12.04 2.56 -4.73
CA ILE A 251 12.52 3.15 -5.99
C ILE A 251 12.54 2.09 -7.10
N GLY A 252 13.06 0.89 -6.83
CA GLY A 252 13.06 -0.21 -7.79
C GLY A 252 11.65 -0.48 -8.33
N GLY A 253 10.67 -0.56 -7.43
CA GLY A 253 9.27 -0.77 -7.79
C GLY A 253 8.69 0.33 -8.67
N ILE A 254 8.94 1.59 -8.35
CA ILE A 254 8.45 2.75 -9.13
C ILE A 254 9.04 2.75 -10.54
N VAL A 255 10.35 2.52 -10.67
CA VAL A 255 11.05 2.59 -11.96
C VAL A 255 10.54 1.51 -12.92
N PHE A 256 10.26 0.30 -12.42
CA PHE A 256 9.85 -0.83 -13.26
C PHE A 256 8.34 -1.04 -13.35
N GLN A 257 7.55 -0.19 -12.68
CA GLN A 257 6.09 -0.30 -12.71
C GLN A 257 5.51 -0.21 -14.13
N LEU A 258 5.96 0.77 -14.91
CA LEU A 258 5.51 0.96 -16.28
C LEU A 258 6.07 -0.11 -17.24
N PRO A 259 7.39 -0.41 -17.24
CA PRO A 259 7.94 -1.51 -18.04
C PRO A 259 7.24 -2.85 -17.84
N LEU A 260 6.98 -3.26 -16.59
CA LEU A 260 6.30 -4.53 -16.30
C LEU A 260 4.83 -4.51 -16.74
N GLY A 261 4.16 -3.37 -16.63
CA GLY A 261 2.82 -3.16 -17.19
C GLY A 261 2.80 -3.48 -18.69
N ILE A 262 3.67 -2.82 -19.46
CA ILE A 262 3.81 -3.01 -20.93
C ILE A 262 4.19 -4.46 -21.26
N LEU A 263 5.13 -5.04 -20.51
CA LEU A 263 5.58 -6.41 -20.72
C LEU A 263 4.43 -7.40 -20.56
N SER A 264 3.60 -7.21 -19.54
CA SER A 264 2.46 -8.10 -19.29
C SER A 264 1.31 -7.93 -20.28
N ASP A 265 1.14 -6.74 -20.87
CA ASP A 265 0.24 -6.54 -22.00
C ASP A 265 0.71 -7.29 -23.25
N LYS A 266 2.03 -7.30 -23.51
CA LYS A 266 2.62 -7.92 -24.69
C LYS A 266 2.74 -9.46 -24.59
N TYR A 267 3.20 -9.97 -23.45
CA TYR A 267 3.52 -11.40 -23.27
C TYR A 267 2.44 -12.18 -22.48
N GLY A 268 1.37 -11.49 -22.05
CA GLY A 268 0.26 -12.05 -21.30
C GLY A 268 0.43 -11.89 -19.78
N ARG A 269 -0.65 -11.47 -19.12
CA ARG A 269 -0.66 -11.11 -17.69
C ARG A 269 -0.24 -12.27 -16.80
N ARG A 270 -0.75 -13.48 -17.02
CA ARG A 270 -0.40 -14.68 -16.24
C ARG A 270 1.09 -15.02 -16.32
N LYS A 271 1.68 -14.99 -17.52
CA LYS A 271 3.08 -15.38 -17.74
C LYS A 271 4.04 -14.42 -17.06
N VAL A 272 3.80 -13.12 -17.22
CA VAL A 272 4.61 -12.10 -16.54
C VAL A 272 4.42 -12.17 -15.03
N LEU A 273 3.20 -12.42 -14.54
CA LEU A 273 2.93 -12.60 -13.12
C LEU A 273 3.70 -13.78 -12.52
N LEU A 274 3.73 -14.94 -13.19
CA LEU A 274 4.52 -16.10 -12.77
C LEU A 274 6.03 -15.78 -12.76
N MET A 275 6.52 -15.08 -13.79
CA MET A 275 7.92 -14.67 -13.88
C MET A 275 8.32 -13.77 -12.70
N ILE A 276 7.54 -12.72 -12.41
CA ILE A 276 7.87 -11.79 -11.32
C ILE A 276 7.79 -12.45 -9.94
N LEU A 277 6.85 -13.38 -9.73
CA LEU A 277 6.74 -14.07 -8.44
C LEU A 277 7.92 -15.01 -8.21
N LEU A 278 8.36 -15.73 -9.25
CA LEU A 278 9.53 -16.59 -9.18
C LEU A 278 10.83 -15.79 -8.97
N LEU A 279 11.02 -14.73 -9.74
CA LEU A 279 12.17 -13.84 -9.58
C LEU A 279 12.15 -13.12 -8.22
N GLY A 280 10.97 -12.79 -7.70
CA GLY A 280 10.76 -12.28 -6.35
C GLY A 280 11.19 -13.28 -5.28
N PHE A 281 10.72 -14.53 -5.39
CA PHE A 281 11.17 -15.64 -4.53
C PHE A 281 12.70 -15.76 -4.52
N ILE A 282 13.34 -15.78 -5.70
CA ILE A 282 14.80 -15.85 -5.82
C ILE A 282 15.46 -14.63 -5.15
N SER A 283 14.93 -13.43 -5.37
CA SER A 283 15.50 -12.19 -4.83
C SER A 283 15.42 -12.13 -3.30
N PHE A 284 14.27 -12.47 -2.70
CA PHE A 284 14.12 -12.50 -1.24
C PHE A 284 14.88 -13.66 -0.59
N THR A 285 15.01 -14.79 -1.26
CA THR A 285 15.90 -15.88 -0.82
C THR A 285 17.35 -15.42 -0.81
N ALA A 286 17.80 -14.77 -1.88
CA ALA A 286 19.15 -14.21 -1.96
C ALA A 286 19.39 -13.12 -0.91
N ALA A 287 18.40 -12.28 -0.63
CA ALA A 287 18.47 -11.27 0.43
C ALA A 287 18.81 -11.90 1.78
N GLY A 288 18.19 -13.04 2.12
CA GLY A 288 18.45 -13.76 3.37
C GLY A 288 19.86 -14.35 3.50
N PHE A 289 20.60 -14.53 2.40
CA PHE A 289 22.01 -14.96 2.43
C PHE A 289 23.00 -13.80 2.38
N LEU A 290 22.55 -12.59 2.04
CA LEU A 290 23.40 -11.42 1.79
C LEU A 290 23.27 -10.34 2.87
N GLU A 291 22.63 -10.66 4.00
CA GLU A 291 22.33 -9.72 5.07
C GLU A 291 23.57 -9.10 5.73
N ALA A 292 24.68 -9.86 5.74
CA ALA A 292 25.95 -9.42 6.30
C ALA A 292 26.63 -8.31 5.48
N TYR A 293 26.23 -8.09 4.22
CA TYR A 293 26.86 -7.10 3.33
C TYR A 293 25.83 -6.13 2.77
N ILE A 294 25.67 -4.99 3.46
CA ILE A 294 24.65 -3.96 3.19
C ILE A 294 24.60 -3.51 1.72
N PRO A 295 25.72 -3.28 1.00
CA PRO A 295 25.64 -2.91 -0.41
C PRO A 295 25.01 -4.00 -1.30
N ALA A 296 25.30 -5.29 -1.05
CA ALA A 296 24.64 -6.37 -1.80
C ALA A 296 23.18 -6.51 -1.41
N LEU A 297 22.85 -6.40 -0.12
CA LEU A 297 21.45 -6.41 0.33
C LEU A 297 20.64 -5.28 -0.32
N THR A 298 21.24 -4.09 -0.44
CA THR A 298 20.65 -2.93 -1.12
C THR A 298 20.39 -3.22 -2.58
N ALA A 299 21.37 -3.78 -3.30
CA ALA A 299 21.22 -4.13 -4.70
C ALA A 299 20.13 -5.20 -4.92
N VAL A 300 20.08 -6.21 -4.05
CA VAL A 300 19.07 -7.27 -4.14
C VAL A 300 17.68 -6.78 -3.80
N LEU A 301 17.51 -5.90 -2.80
CA LEU A 301 16.21 -5.30 -2.50
C LEU A 301 15.76 -4.31 -3.59
N PHE A 302 16.68 -3.58 -4.23
CA PHE A 302 16.37 -2.79 -5.41
C PHE A 302 15.82 -3.69 -6.55
N ILE A 303 16.50 -4.81 -6.84
CA ILE A 303 16.05 -5.79 -7.84
C ILE A 303 14.72 -6.41 -7.45
N ALA A 304 14.54 -6.79 -6.17
CA ALA A 304 13.27 -7.30 -5.67
C ALA A 304 12.16 -6.27 -5.92
N GLY A 305 12.40 -5.00 -5.59
CA GLY A 305 11.51 -3.89 -5.89
C GLY A 305 11.15 -3.82 -7.37
N MET A 306 12.15 -3.86 -8.26
CA MET A 306 11.92 -3.82 -9.71
C MET A 306 11.00 -4.92 -10.21
N VAL A 307 11.15 -6.12 -9.66
CA VAL A 307 10.43 -7.31 -10.10
C VAL A 307 9.04 -7.39 -9.49
N VAL A 308 8.92 -7.27 -8.17
CA VAL A 308 7.65 -7.50 -7.45
C VAL A 308 6.88 -6.21 -7.11
N GLY A 309 7.44 -5.02 -7.37
CA GLY A 309 6.77 -3.74 -7.13
C GLY A 309 5.45 -3.56 -7.89
N SER A 310 5.26 -4.31 -8.98
CA SER A 310 4.02 -4.28 -9.79
C SER A 310 3.03 -5.39 -9.47
N THR A 311 3.28 -6.21 -8.44
CA THR A 311 2.48 -7.42 -8.17
C THR A 311 1.00 -7.08 -7.94
N PHE A 312 0.70 -5.97 -7.26
CA PHE A 312 -0.67 -5.49 -7.07
C PHE A 312 -1.37 -5.10 -8.39
N SER A 313 -0.74 -4.25 -9.20
CA SER A 313 -1.34 -3.75 -10.45
C SER A 313 -1.46 -4.85 -11.51
N LEU A 314 -0.50 -5.76 -11.57
CA LEU A 314 -0.55 -6.95 -12.43
C LEU A 314 -1.60 -7.96 -11.95
N GLY A 315 -1.81 -8.07 -10.64
CA GLY A 315 -2.91 -8.83 -10.05
C GLY A 315 -4.28 -8.31 -10.47
N ILE A 316 -4.50 -6.99 -10.41
CA ILE A 316 -5.73 -6.36 -10.93
C ILE A 316 -5.88 -6.66 -12.42
N SER A 317 -4.82 -6.47 -13.21
CA SER A 317 -4.88 -6.73 -14.65
C SER A 317 -5.20 -8.19 -14.96
N TYR A 318 -4.62 -9.13 -14.20
CA TYR A 318 -4.93 -10.55 -14.33
C TYR A 318 -6.38 -10.87 -13.92
N MET A 319 -6.89 -10.22 -12.87
CA MET A 319 -8.31 -10.32 -12.48
C MET A 319 -9.23 -9.87 -13.61
N THR A 320 -8.90 -8.77 -14.30
CA THR A 320 -9.71 -8.27 -15.42
C THR A 320 -9.78 -9.24 -16.59
N ASP A 321 -8.75 -10.08 -16.80
CA ASP A 321 -8.74 -11.10 -17.84
C ASP A 321 -9.60 -12.33 -17.48
N LEU A 322 -9.76 -12.64 -16.19
CA LEU A 322 -10.53 -13.80 -15.72
C LEU A 322 -12.02 -13.49 -15.52
N MET A 323 -12.36 -12.22 -15.28
CA MET A 323 -13.66 -11.86 -14.74
C MET A 323 -14.60 -11.27 -15.81
N PRO A 324 -15.88 -11.71 -15.87
CA PRO A 324 -16.88 -11.10 -16.74
C PRO A 324 -17.04 -9.60 -16.44
N ARG A 325 -17.24 -8.78 -17.49
CA ARG A 325 -17.34 -7.31 -17.40
C ARG A 325 -18.27 -6.81 -16.29
N LYS A 326 -19.42 -7.48 -16.10
CA LYS A 326 -20.41 -7.15 -15.06
C LYS A 326 -19.92 -7.28 -13.62
N TYR A 327 -18.85 -8.02 -13.37
CA TYR A 327 -18.29 -8.21 -12.02
C TYR A 327 -16.98 -7.45 -11.81
N LEU A 328 -16.41 -6.80 -12.83
CA LEU A 328 -15.13 -6.07 -12.71
C LEU A 328 -15.10 -5.04 -11.57
N PRO A 329 -16.16 -4.25 -11.30
CA PRO A 329 -16.15 -3.34 -10.15
C PRO A 329 -16.01 -4.09 -8.82
N THR A 330 -16.72 -5.21 -8.67
CA THR A 330 -16.62 -6.08 -7.47
C THR A 330 -15.25 -6.75 -7.39
N GLY A 331 -14.68 -7.17 -8.51
CA GLY A 331 -13.33 -7.73 -8.57
C GLY A 331 -12.26 -6.74 -8.12
N ASN A 332 -12.33 -5.49 -8.59
CA ASN A 332 -11.42 -4.42 -8.16
C ASN A 332 -11.51 -4.16 -6.65
N LEU A 333 -12.73 -4.11 -6.11
CA LEU A 333 -12.95 -3.99 -4.66
C LEU A 333 -12.30 -5.15 -3.89
N LEU A 334 -12.50 -6.39 -4.37
CA LEU A 334 -11.92 -7.58 -3.73
C LEU A 334 -10.39 -7.62 -3.82
N CYS A 335 -9.77 -7.09 -4.87
CA CYS A 335 -8.31 -6.91 -4.92
C CYS A 335 -7.82 -5.97 -3.81
N GLY A 336 -8.52 -4.86 -3.54
CA GLY A 336 -8.20 -3.95 -2.44
C GLY A 336 -8.40 -4.59 -1.06
N VAL A 337 -9.46 -5.37 -0.88
CA VAL A 337 -9.68 -6.16 0.34
C VAL A 337 -8.57 -7.19 0.53
N ALA A 338 -8.18 -7.90 -0.52
CA ALA A 338 -7.12 -8.89 -0.48
C ALA A 338 -5.77 -8.27 -0.08
N PHE A 339 -5.42 -7.12 -0.68
CA PHE A 339 -4.26 -6.32 -0.27
C PHE A 339 -4.32 -5.95 1.21
N SER A 340 -5.45 -5.41 1.68
CA SER A 340 -5.61 -4.99 3.08
C SER A 340 -5.49 -6.16 4.06
N ILE A 341 -6.01 -7.34 3.71
CA ILE A 341 -5.84 -8.56 4.52
C ILE A 341 -4.37 -8.97 4.57
N GLY A 342 -3.68 -8.95 3.43
CA GLY A 342 -2.24 -9.21 3.36
C GLY A 342 -1.46 -8.25 4.26
N SER A 343 -1.76 -6.96 4.16
CA SER A 343 -1.09 -5.91 4.93
C SER A 343 -1.40 -5.92 6.42
N LEU A 344 -2.57 -6.43 6.81
CA LEU A 344 -2.92 -6.67 8.21
C LEU A 344 -2.15 -7.88 8.78
N ALA A 345 -2.10 -8.97 8.01
CA ALA A 345 -1.46 -10.21 8.44
C ALA A 345 0.07 -10.13 8.44
N GLY A 346 0.64 -9.42 7.47
CA GLY A 346 2.08 -9.34 7.22
C GLY A 346 2.89 -8.94 8.45
N PRO A 347 2.74 -7.71 8.98
CA PRO A 347 3.56 -7.25 10.08
C PRO A 347 3.42 -8.07 11.36
N TYR A 348 2.20 -8.51 11.69
CA TYR A 348 1.96 -9.32 12.88
C TYR A 348 2.58 -10.71 12.78
N THR A 349 2.37 -11.41 11.65
CA THR A 349 3.00 -12.72 11.42
C THR A 349 4.51 -12.61 11.28
N GLY A 350 5.01 -11.54 10.66
CA GLY A 350 6.43 -11.21 10.58
C GLY A 350 7.05 -10.97 11.97
N GLY A 351 6.34 -10.26 12.85
CA GLY A 351 6.75 -10.08 14.24
C GLY A 351 6.84 -11.40 15.01
N ILE A 352 5.83 -12.26 14.91
CA ILE A 352 5.86 -13.61 15.50
C ILE A 352 7.00 -14.43 14.91
N PHE A 353 7.23 -14.34 13.60
CA PHE A 353 8.31 -15.07 12.93
C PHE A 353 9.69 -14.68 13.48
N ILE A 354 9.93 -13.38 13.70
CA ILE A 354 11.17 -12.87 14.30
C ILE A 354 11.36 -13.37 15.74
N GLU A 355 10.27 -13.52 16.51
CA GLU A 355 10.32 -14.05 17.88
C GLU A 355 10.59 -15.56 17.94
N LEU A 356 10.02 -16.34 17.01
CA LEU A 356 10.12 -17.80 17.04
C LEU A 356 11.35 -18.35 16.31
N PHE A 357 11.86 -17.64 15.30
CA PHE A 357 12.90 -18.13 14.40
C PHE A 357 14.12 -17.19 14.36
N GLU A 358 14.80 -17.06 15.50
CA GLU A 358 15.95 -16.15 15.66
C GLU A 358 17.10 -16.39 14.65
N ASN A 359 17.29 -17.64 14.21
CA ASN A 359 18.36 -18.04 13.29
C ASN A 359 17.95 -18.04 11.81
N ILE A 360 16.69 -17.71 11.49
CA ILE A 360 16.20 -17.72 10.12
C ILE A 360 15.99 -16.29 9.66
N SER A 361 16.53 -15.96 8.49
CA SER A 361 16.31 -14.67 7.86
C SER A 361 14.83 -14.33 7.74
N PHE A 362 14.47 -13.11 8.17
CA PHE A 362 13.13 -12.57 7.98
C PHE A 362 12.68 -12.59 6.51
N PHE A 363 13.60 -12.40 5.56
CA PHE A 363 13.25 -12.39 4.14
C PHE A 363 12.68 -13.75 3.66
N MET A 364 12.92 -14.84 4.39
CA MET A 364 12.40 -16.17 4.06
C MET A 364 10.87 -16.26 4.16
N ILE A 365 10.22 -15.49 5.06
CA ILE A 365 8.75 -15.48 5.13
C ILE A 365 8.14 -14.84 3.88
N ILE A 366 8.76 -13.78 3.37
CA ILE A 366 8.37 -13.10 2.13
C ILE A 366 8.65 -14.01 0.93
N SER A 367 9.81 -14.66 0.93
CA SER A 367 10.17 -15.65 -0.08
C SER A 367 9.12 -16.77 -0.17
N PHE A 368 8.75 -17.35 0.98
CA PHE A 368 7.75 -18.42 1.04
C PHE A 368 6.38 -17.99 0.52
N ILE A 369 5.87 -16.80 0.88
CA ILE A 369 4.56 -16.35 0.39
C ILE A 369 4.56 -16.12 -1.12
N LEU A 370 5.66 -15.61 -1.68
CA LEU A 370 5.81 -15.42 -3.13
C LEU A 370 5.85 -16.75 -3.87
N LEU A 371 6.59 -17.73 -3.35
CA LEU A 371 6.64 -19.09 -3.91
C LEU A 371 5.28 -19.79 -3.81
N PHE A 372 4.59 -19.66 -2.67
CA PHE A 372 3.27 -20.23 -2.49
C PHE A 372 2.28 -19.67 -3.52
N ILE A 373 2.24 -18.34 -3.70
CA ILE A 373 1.37 -17.71 -4.70
C ILE A 373 1.77 -18.13 -6.12
N PHE A 374 3.08 -18.19 -6.41
CA PHE A 374 3.59 -18.69 -7.69
C PHE A 374 3.05 -20.10 -7.99
N LEU A 375 3.19 -21.04 -7.06
CA LEU A 375 2.72 -22.42 -7.23
C LEU A 375 1.20 -22.48 -7.43
N VAL A 376 0.44 -21.71 -6.65
CA VAL A 376 -1.03 -21.67 -6.81
C VAL A 376 -1.43 -21.12 -8.19
N ILE A 377 -0.80 -20.07 -8.68
CA ILE A 377 -1.08 -19.53 -10.02
C ILE A 377 -0.59 -20.48 -11.13
N LEU A 378 0.51 -21.19 -10.89
CA LEU A 378 1.06 -22.15 -11.84
C LEU A 378 0.08 -23.31 -12.06
N PHE A 379 -0.48 -23.88 -10.98
CA PHE A 379 -1.36 -25.04 -11.05
C PHE A 379 -2.84 -24.69 -11.26
N TYR A 380 -3.34 -23.59 -10.68
CA TYR A 380 -4.76 -23.23 -10.71
C TYR A 380 -5.07 -21.98 -11.53
N GLY A 381 -4.06 -21.19 -11.90
CA GLY A 381 -4.22 -19.99 -12.71
C GLY A 381 -4.59 -20.32 -14.15
N LYS A 382 -5.66 -19.68 -14.64
CA LYS A 382 -6.17 -19.84 -15.99
C LYS A 382 -5.60 -18.79 -16.95
N GLU A 383 -5.41 -19.14 -18.23
CA GLU A 383 -5.11 -18.18 -19.29
C GLU A 383 -6.39 -17.55 -19.86
N LYS A 384 -6.24 -16.34 -20.40
CA LYS A 384 -7.30 -15.57 -21.06
C LYS A 384 -7.93 -16.42 -22.18
N GLY A 385 -9.25 -16.62 -22.14
CA GLY A 385 -10.01 -17.40 -23.14
C GLY A 385 -10.48 -18.79 -22.68
N SER A 386 -9.88 -19.37 -21.64
CA SER A 386 -10.28 -20.70 -21.11
C SER A 386 -11.67 -20.74 -20.43
N THR A 387 -12.30 -19.59 -20.21
CA THR A 387 -13.63 -19.48 -19.59
C THR A 387 -14.77 -19.39 -20.60
N GLN A 388 -14.47 -19.15 -21.89
CA GLN A 388 -15.49 -19.12 -22.94
C GLN A 388 -15.98 -20.52 -23.34
N SER A 389 -15.23 -21.59 -23.04
CA SER A 389 -15.61 -22.97 -23.37
C SER A 389 -16.52 -23.67 -22.35
N ILE A 390 -16.84 -23.02 -21.22
CA ILE A 390 -17.67 -23.64 -20.15
C ILE A 390 -19.14 -23.18 -20.23
N HIS A 391 -19.46 -22.28 -21.17
CA HIS A 391 -20.81 -21.73 -21.34
C HIS A 391 -21.31 -21.75 -22.80
N SER A 392 -20.71 -22.58 -23.66
CA SER A 392 -21.29 -22.98 -24.95
C SER A 392 -22.01 -24.31 -24.82
#